data_AF-A0A6V7HLH2-F1
#
_entry.id   AF-A0A6V7HLH2-F1
#
_cell.length_a   1.000
_cell.length_b   1.000
_cell.length_c   1.000
_cell.angle_alpha   90.00
_cell.angle_beta   90.00
_cell.angle_gamma   90.00
#
_symmetry.space_group_name_H-M   'P 1'
#
loop_
_entity.id
_entity.type
_entity.pdbx_description
1 polymer ?
#
loop_
_entity_poly.entity_id
_entity_poly.type
_entity_poly.pdbx_seq_one_letter_code
_entity_poly.pdbx_strand_id
1 'polypeptide(L)' 'SSSKVEEAVECYQRAANLFKMAKKWGNAGNAFCEAASLHAKAGSKHDAATNFVDAANCYKKTDAN' A
#
# COMPACT_ATOMS: atom_id res chain seq x y z
N SER A 1 -13.02 -0.31 17.46
CA SER A 1 -11.76 -1.06 17.55
C SER A 1 -10.85 -0.69 16.39
N SER A 2 -10.03 0.35 16.55
CA SER A 2 -9.08 0.84 15.51
C SER A 2 -7.93 -0.13 15.25
N SER A 3 -7.55 -0.90 16.28
CA SER A 3 -6.38 -1.79 16.30
C SER A 3 -6.33 -2.79 15.15
N LYS A 4 -7.47 -3.39 14.76
CA LYS A 4 -7.50 -4.37 13.66
C LYS A 4 -7.17 -3.75 12.30
N VAL A 5 -7.48 -2.46 12.11
CA VAL A 5 -7.20 -1.77 10.84
C VAL A 5 -5.72 -1.40 10.78
N GLU A 6 -5.16 -0.88 11.87
CA GLU A 6 -3.73 -0.58 11.97
C GLU A 6 -2.86 -1.83 11.78
N GLU A 7 -3.20 -2.96 12.41
CA GLU A 7 -2.47 -4.22 12.21
C GLU A 7 -2.53 -4.71 10.75
N ALA A 8 -3.71 -4.60 10.12
CA ALA A 8 -3.87 -4.98 8.73
C ALA A 8 -3.05 -4.08 7.79
N VAL A 9 -3.09 -2.76 8.00
CA VAL A 9 -2.28 -1.79 7.28
C VAL A 9 -0.79 -2.12 7.40
N GLU A 10 -0.29 -2.35 8.61
CA GLU A 10 1.12 -2.69 8.83
C GLU A 10 1.52 -3.96 8.08
N CYS A 11 0.65 -4.98 8.08
CA CYS A 11 0.88 -6.21 7.32
C CYS A 11 0.99 -5.92 5.82
N TYR A 12 0.09 -5.11 5.25
CA TYR A 12 0.13 -4.75 3.83
C TYR A 12 1.36 -3.90 3.48
N GLN A 13 1.75 -2.94 4.32
CA GLN A 13 2.96 -2.12 4.09
C GLN A 13 4.23 -2.97 4.14
N ARG A 14 4.32 -3.93 5.08
CA ARG A 14 5.44 -4.88 5.12
C ARG A 14 5.47 -5.74 3.86
N ALA A 15 4.34 -6.28 3.43
CA ALA A 15 4.23 -7.05 2.19
C ALA A 15 4.64 -6.21 0.96
N ALA A 16 4.19 -4.94 0.89
CA ALA A 16 4.55 -4.03 -0.20
C ALA A 16 6.06 -3.79 -0.28
N ASN A 17 6.73 -3.60 0.87
CA ASN A 17 8.18 -3.46 0.92
C ASN A 17 8.91 -4.74 0.45
N LEU A 18 8.44 -5.92 0.84
CA LEU A 18 8.98 -7.19 0.35
C LEU A 18 8.82 -7.33 -1.17
N PHE A 19 7.66 -6.96 -1.71
CA PHE A 19 7.44 -6.94 -3.16
C PHE A 19 8.35 -5.95 -3.89
N LYS A 20 8.62 -4.77 -3.31
CA LYS A 20 9.60 -3.81 -3.85
C LYS A 20 11.01 -4.42 -3.90
N MET A 21 11.45 -5.11 -2.85
CA MET A 21 12.75 -5.79 -2.83
C MET A 21 12.83 -6.91 -3.89
N ALA A 22 11.73 -7.63 -4.11
CA ALA A 22 11.60 -8.63 -5.15
C ALA A 22 11.41 -8.04 -6.57
N LYS A 23 11.46 -6.70 -6.74
CA LYS A 23 11.15 -5.98 -7.99
C LYS A 23 9.76 -6.29 -8.56
N LYS A 24 8.85 -6.79 -7.74
CA LYS A 24 7.44 -7.06 -8.09
C LYS A 24 6.61 -5.80 -7.89
N TRP A 25 6.87 -4.80 -8.73
CA TRP A 25 6.29 -3.47 -8.59
C TRP A 25 4.75 -3.48 -8.65
N GLY A 26 4.14 -4.32 -9.51
CA GLY A 26 2.68 -4.45 -9.57
C GLY A 26 2.05 -4.99 -8.28
N ASN A 27 2.68 -6.00 -7.68
CA ASN A 27 2.22 -6.58 -6.40
C ASN A 27 2.43 -5.59 -5.23
N ALA A 28 3.54 -4.84 -5.25
CA ALA A 28 3.78 -3.79 -4.27
C ALA A 28 2.70 -2.71 -4.35
N GLY A 29 2.33 -2.29 -5.57
CA GLY A 29 1.24 -1.34 -5.81
C GLY A 29 -0.09 -1.83 -5.25
N ASN A 30 -0.45 -3.09 -5.52
CA ASN A 30 -1.69 -3.68 -5.00
C ASN A 30 -1.72 -3.68 -3.46
N ALA A 31 -0.61 -4.05 -2.80
CA ALA A 31 -0.53 -4.07 -1.35
C ALA A 31 -0.66 -2.67 -0.74
N PHE A 32 -0.03 -1.65 -1.33
CA PHE A 32 -0.20 -0.26 -0.90
C PHE A 32 -1.63 0.25 -1.12
N CYS A 33 -2.28 -0.13 -2.23
CA CYS A 33 -3.69 0.19 -2.48
C CYS A 33 -4.60 -0.38 -1.39
N GLU A 34 -4.37 -1.61 -0.94
CA GLU A 34 -5.18 -2.18 0.15
C GLU A 34 -4.90 -1.53 1.51
N ALA A 35 -3.64 -1.23 1.82
CA ALA A 35 -3.31 -0.42 2.99
C ALA A 35 -4.01 0.95 2.96
N ALA A 36 -4.03 1.61 1.79
CA ALA A 36 -4.70 2.88 1.60
C ALA A 36 -6.23 2.78 1.77
N SER A 37 -6.85 1.75 1.19
CA SER A 37 -8.28 1.45 1.32
C SER A 37 -8.69 1.25 2.78
N LEU A 38 -7.86 0.54 3.55
CA LEU A 38 -8.06 0.34 4.99
C LEU A 38 -7.97 1.66 5.78
N HIS A 39 -6.94 2.47 5.54
CA HIS A 39 -6.85 3.80 6.15
C HIS A 39 -8.03 4.71 5.80
N ALA A 40 -8.49 4.67 4.55
CA ALA A 40 -9.66 5.45 4.13
C ALA A 40 -10.92 5.02 4.89
N LYS A 41 -11.11 3.71 5.09
CA LYS A 41 -12.22 3.15 5.89
C LYS A 41 -12.09 3.48 7.38
N ALA A 42 -10.88 3.60 7.92
CA ALA A 42 -10.63 4.07 9.28
C ALA A 42 -10.79 5.59 9.46
N GLY A 43 -10.98 6.35 8.37
CA GLY A 43 -11.08 7.81 8.40
C GLY A 43 -9.73 8.53 8.30
N SER A 44 -8.62 7.80 8.21
CA SER A 44 -7.26 8.31 8.02
C SER A 44 -6.99 8.66 6.55
N LYS A 45 -7.65 9.71 6.06
CA LYS A 45 -7.53 10.14 4.65
C LYS A 45 -6.12 10.55 4.24
N HIS A 46 -5.35 11.10 5.18
CA HIS A 46 -3.97 11.54 4.91
C HIS A 46 -3.05 10.33 4.63
N ASP A 47 -3.09 9.33 5.51
CA ASP A 47 -2.32 8.09 5.33
C ASP A 47 -2.76 7.30 4.10
N ALA A 48 -4.07 7.28 3.83
CA ALA A 48 -4.60 6.69 2.60
C ALA A 48 -4.03 7.35 1.34
N ALA A 49 -3.99 8.69 1.29
CA ALA A 49 -3.45 9.42 0.16
C ALA A 49 -1.96 9.10 -0.07
N THR A 50 -1.15 9.10 0.99
CA THR A 50 0.27 8.74 0.93
C THR A 50 0.46 7.34 0.35
N ASN A 51 -0.27 6.34 0.86
CA ASN A 51 -0.18 4.97 0.38
C ASN A 51 -0.67 4.83 -1.08
N PHE A 52 -1.70 5.56 -1.51
CA PHE A 52 -2.12 5.57 -2.92
C PHE A 52 -1.07 6.17 -3.85
N VAL A 53 -0.35 7.21 -3.41
CA VAL A 53 0.76 7.79 -4.19
C VAL A 53 1.90 6.78 -4.33
N ASP A 54 2.26 6.10 -3.24
CA ASP A 54 3.26 5.02 -3.27
C ASP A 54 2.83 3.86 -4.18
N ALA A 55 1.55 3.48 -4.13
CA ALA A 55 0.99 2.47 -5.02
C ALA A 55 1.12 2.90 -6.50
N ALA A 56 0.74 4.13 -6.83
CA ALA A 56 0.85 4.68 -8.17
C ALA A 56 2.30 4.73 -8.67
N ASN A 57 3.24 5.10 -7.80
CA ASN A 57 4.67 5.09 -8.12
C ASN A 57 5.18 3.66 -8.40
N CYS A 58 4.67 2.66 -7.67
CA CYS A 58 4.98 1.26 -7.94
C CYS A 58 4.41 0.80 -9.29
N TYR A 59 3.14 1.10 -9.59
CA TYR A 59 2.56 0.74 -10.89
C TYR A 59 3.31 1.38 -12.06
N LYS A 60 3.64 2.67 -11.98
CA LYS A 60 4.46 3.36 -12.99
C LYS A 60 5.80 2.67 -13.26
N LYS A 61 6.40 2.07 -12.24
CA LYS A 61 7.64 1.29 -12.36
C LYS A 61 7.45 -0.10 -12.96
N THR A 62 6.22 -0.61 -12.95
CA THR A 62 5.85 -1.91 -13.52
C THR A 62 5.71 -1.80 -15.04
N ASP A 63 5.05 -0.75 -15.52
CA ASP A 63 4.85 -0.46 -16.95
C ASP A 63 6.10 0.08 -17.66
N ALA A 64 7.15 0.45 -16.93
CA ALA A 64 8.39 0.99 -17.48
C ALA A 64 9.34 -0.08 -18.07
N ASN A 65 8.83 -1.24 -18.49
CA ASN A 65 9.59 -2.32 -19.15
C ASN A 65 8.99 -2.66 -20.51
#